data_AF-A0A6N7KZL2-F1
#
_entry.id   AF-A0A6N7KZL2-F1
#
_cell.length_a   1.000
_cell.length_b   1.000
_cell.length_c   1.000
_cell.angle_alpha   90.00
_cell.angle_beta   90.00
_cell.angle_gamma   90.00
#
_symmetry.space_group_name_H-M   'P 1'
#
loop_
_entity.id
_entity.type
_entity.pdbx_description
1 polymer ?
#
loop_
_entity_poly.entity_id
_entity_poly.type
_entity_poly.pdbx_seq_one_letter_code
_entity_poly.pdbx_strand_id
1 'polypeptide(L)'
;MVTAARGARYTPKQFEELWRGLVECAPFHYEGHLQGLQYWCAKWFGSDKKMLAFAKRAMKKAPAGSPLPGLHLHALHELELRGALGTTLAGELGKQPVRKVAAALAQVRPDDERLPMLRHLLAHYAGTAGLYGIALEQFRAIGPWCGCTPWTGAADPATRTSSTVNERSVERWRRAGARARRSREAQQLLVAPPLNRPHPARERAVDVRRGVRAPRLTCGREFTDGLLSSLPGAGVTPSTPAPSEVSACQR
;
A
#
# COMPACT_ATOMS: atom_id res chain seq x y z
N MET A 1 -18.13 4.63 27.55
CA MET A 1 -16.92 4.41 26.72
C MET A 1 -17.10 3.16 25.86
N VAL A 2 -16.95 3.25 24.54
CA VAL A 2 -17.17 2.12 23.60
C VAL A 2 -16.28 0.91 23.91
N THR A 3 -15.03 1.14 24.32
CA THR A 3 -14.06 0.08 24.67
C THR A 3 -14.54 -0.83 25.82
N ALA A 4 -15.25 -0.29 26.80
CA ALA A 4 -15.70 -1.06 27.97
C ALA A 4 -16.95 -1.93 27.71
N ALA A 5 -17.66 -1.70 26.59
CA ALA A 5 -18.97 -2.30 26.35
C ALA A 5 -18.95 -3.84 26.33
N ARG A 6 -17.88 -4.45 25.82
CA ARG A 6 -17.74 -5.92 25.79
C ARG A 6 -17.54 -6.49 27.20
N GLY A 7 -16.64 -5.90 27.99
CA GLY A 7 -16.34 -6.33 29.36
C GLY A 7 -17.52 -6.12 30.32
N ALA A 8 -18.23 -5.00 30.15
CA ALA A 8 -19.43 -4.68 30.93
C ALA A 8 -20.71 -5.39 30.42
N ARG A 9 -20.58 -6.24 29.39
CA ARG A 9 -21.66 -7.04 28.79
C ARG A 9 -22.90 -6.23 28.36
N TYR A 10 -22.69 -5.08 27.74
CA TYR A 10 -23.79 -4.24 27.27
C TYR A 10 -24.62 -4.96 26.20
N THR A 11 -25.94 -4.81 26.30
CA THR A 11 -26.88 -5.27 25.27
C THR A 11 -26.68 -4.50 23.96
N PRO A 12 -27.11 -5.04 22.80
CA PRO A 12 -27.01 -4.34 21.52
C PRO A 12 -27.60 -2.93 21.53
N LYS A 13 -28.73 -2.73 22.22
CA LYS A 13 -29.38 -1.42 22.36
C LYS A 13 -28.49 -0.42 23.13
N GLN A 14 -27.95 -0.83 24.27
CA GLN A 14 -27.03 0.00 25.06
C GLN A 14 -25.74 0.32 24.28
N PHE A 15 -25.24 -0.65 23.51
CA PHE A 15 -24.08 -0.41 22.66
C PHE A 15 -24.40 0.59 21.54
N GLU A 16 -25.56 0.50 20.90
CA GLU A 16 -25.98 1.44 19.86
C GLU A 16 -26.12 2.88 20.37
N GLU A 17 -26.58 3.07 21.61
CA GLU A 17 -26.61 4.37 22.27
C GLU A 17 -25.20 4.95 22.48
N LEU A 18 -24.26 4.15 22.99
CA LEU A 18 -22.86 4.56 23.09
C LEU A 18 -22.23 4.84 21.72
N TRP A 19 -22.54 4.00 20.74
CA TRP A 19 -22.03 4.12 19.38
C TRP A 19 -22.49 5.42 18.71
N ARG A 20 -23.75 5.80 18.92
CA ARG A 20 -24.29 7.07 18.44
C ARG A 20 -23.49 8.25 19.00
N GLY A 21 -23.24 8.28 20.31
CA GLY A 21 -22.42 9.34 20.92
C GLY A 21 -20.98 9.39 20.39
N LEU A 22 -20.34 8.23 20.16
CA LEU A 22 -19.02 8.21 19.51
C LEU A 22 -19.08 8.83 18.10
N VAL A 23 -20.08 8.46 17.31
CA VAL A 23 -20.20 8.94 15.92
C VAL A 23 -20.55 10.43 15.87
N GLU A 24 -21.33 10.94 16.82
CA GLU A 24 -21.63 12.37 16.94
C GLU A 24 -20.36 13.18 17.24
N CYS A 25 -19.50 12.71 18.15
CA CYS A 25 -18.27 13.41 18.52
C CYS A 25 -17.13 13.22 17.50
N ALA A 26 -16.93 11.99 17.02
CA ALA A 26 -15.80 11.61 16.18
C ALA A 26 -16.19 10.49 15.19
N PRO A 27 -16.88 10.85 14.07
CA PRO A 27 -17.45 9.89 13.11
C PRO A 27 -16.46 8.88 12.54
N PHE A 28 -15.16 9.24 12.48
CA PHE A 28 -14.09 8.45 11.86
C PHE A 28 -13.00 8.02 12.85
N HIS A 29 -13.29 8.02 14.16
CA HIS A 29 -12.33 7.61 15.18
C HIS A 29 -11.94 6.13 15.04
N TYR A 30 -10.71 5.87 14.57
CA TYR A 30 -10.27 4.55 14.12
C TYR A 30 -10.39 3.47 15.21
N GLU A 31 -9.85 3.72 16.41
CA GLU A 31 -9.91 2.74 17.50
C GLU A 31 -11.34 2.47 17.97
N GLY A 32 -12.20 3.49 17.90
CA GLY A 32 -13.62 3.35 18.26
C GLY A 32 -14.33 2.42 17.29
N HIS A 33 -14.06 2.59 15.99
CA HIS A 33 -14.51 1.69 14.94
C HIS A 33 -13.95 0.27 15.11
N LEU A 34 -12.68 0.11 15.50
CA LEU A 34 -12.10 -1.20 15.79
C LEU A 34 -12.80 -1.90 16.96
N GLN A 35 -13.11 -1.16 18.04
CA GLN A 35 -13.90 -1.69 19.16
C GLN A 35 -15.33 -2.05 18.74
N GLY A 36 -15.96 -1.25 17.87
CA GLY A 36 -17.27 -1.57 17.32
C GLY A 36 -17.26 -2.83 16.45
N LEU A 37 -16.23 -3.01 15.63
CA LEU A 37 -16.03 -4.23 14.86
C LEU A 37 -15.91 -5.46 15.77
N GLN A 38 -15.12 -5.36 16.85
CA GLN A 38 -15.00 -6.43 17.84
C GLN A 38 -16.32 -6.72 18.56
N TYR A 39 -17.10 -5.69 18.93
CA TYR A 39 -18.40 -5.89 19.58
C TYR A 39 -19.36 -6.73 18.70
N TRP A 40 -19.39 -6.45 17.40
CA TRP A 40 -20.23 -7.17 16.44
C TRP A 40 -19.65 -8.49 15.94
N CYS A 41 -18.46 -8.90 16.39
CA CYS A 41 -17.87 -10.19 16.07
C CYS A 41 -18.69 -11.35 16.69
N ALA A 42 -18.67 -12.53 16.05
CA ALA A 42 -19.42 -13.70 16.49
C ALA A 42 -19.00 -14.22 17.87
N LYS A 43 -17.74 -14.01 18.28
CA LYS A 43 -17.23 -14.38 19.61
C LYS A 43 -17.73 -13.46 20.74
N TRP A 44 -18.48 -12.40 20.41
CA TRP A 44 -19.00 -11.43 21.36
C TRP A 44 -20.53 -11.34 21.26
N PHE A 45 -21.09 -10.21 20.82
CA PHE A 45 -22.54 -9.95 20.83
C PHE A 45 -23.16 -9.96 19.42
N GLY A 46 -22.36 -10.30 18.40
CA GLY A 46 -22.77 -10.21 17.01
C GLY A 46 -22.64 -11.51 16.23
N SER A 47 -22.32 -11.38 14.96
CA SER A 47 -22.16 -12.48 14.02
C SER A 47 -21.22 -12.06 12.89
N ASP A 48 -20.68 -13.02 12.14
CA ASP A 48 -19.79 -12.72 11.01
C ASP A 48 -20.43 -11.77 10.00
N LYS A 49 -21.72 -11.97 9.74
CA LYS A 49 -22.53 -11.08 8.89
C LYS A 49 -22.62 -9.66 9.47
N LYS A 50 -22.86 -9.52 10.79
CA LYS A 50 -22.93 -8.19 11.44
C LYS A 50 -21.57 -7.48 11.42
N MET A 51 -20.49 -8.18 11.76
CA MET A 51 -19.12 -7.68 11.73
C MET A 51 -18.71 -7.21 10.34
N LEU A 52 -18.89 -8.05 9.31
CA LEU A 52 -18.58 -7.70 7.93
C LEU A 52 -19.44 -6.54 7.42
N ALA A 53 -20.73 -6.51 7.75
CA ALA A 53 -21.62 -5.41 7.39
C ALA A 53 -21.18 -4.10 8.06
N PHE A 54 -20.75 -4.16 9.32
CA PHE A 54 -20.20 -3.00 10.04
C PHE A 54 -18.93 -2.48 9.35
N ALA A 55 -17.96 -3.34 9.08
CA ALA A 55 -16.71 -2.96 8.39
C ALA A 55 -16.99 -2.39 6.99
N LYS A 56 -17.94 -2.98 6.24
CA LYS A 56 -18.35 -2.48 4.92
C LYS A 56 -19.00 -1.09 4.99
N ARG A 57 -19.82 -0.82 6.03
CA ARG A 57 -20.39 0.51 6.26
C ARG A 57 -19.32 1.54 6.62
N ALA A 58 -18.39 1.20 7.49
CA ALA A 58 -17.27 2.06 7.86
C ALA A 58 -16.42 2.43 6.63
N MET A 59 -16.05 1.43 5.82
CA MET A 59 -15.33 1.62 4.56
C MET A 59 -16.09 2.53 3.58
N LYS A 60 -17.42 2.38 3.43
CA LYS A 60 -18.21 3.21 2.51
C LYS A 60 -18.28 4.69 2.94
N LYS A 61 -18.25 4.95 4.25
CA LYS A 61 -18.38 6.29 4.82
C LYS A 61 -17.05 7.00 5.07
N ALA A 62 -15.94 6.27 5.00
CA ALA A 62 -14.62 6.82 5.28
C ALA A 62 -14.28 7.98 4.32
N PRO A 63 -13.75 9.11 4.83
CA PRO A 63 -13.28 10.19 3.98
C PRO A 63 -12.01 9.77 3.24
N ALA A 64 -11.70 10.46 2.13
CA ALA A 64 -10.46 10.24 1.39
C ALA A 64 -9.25 10.43 2.30
N GLY A 65 -8.23 9.57 2.14
CA GLY A 65 -7.03 9.56 2.98
C GLY A 65 -7.20 8.98 4.38
N SER A 66 -8.39 8.49 4.76
CA SER A 66 -8.59 7.80 6.04
C SER A 66 -8.09 6.35 6.01
N PRO A 67 -7.43 5.85 7.08
CA PRO A 67 -7.07 4.44 7.21
C PRO A 67 -8.28 3.54 7.52
N LEU A 68 -9.45 4.13 7.80
CA LEU A 68 -10.65 3.42 8.26
C LEU A 68 -11.12 2.27 7.35
N PRO A 69 -10.98 2.31 6.01
CA PRO A 69 -11.23 1.14 5.15
C PRO A 69 -10.44 -0.12 5.56
N GLY A 70 -9.28 0.06 6.20
CA GLY A 70 -8.47 -1.01 6.78
C GLY A 70 -9.22 -1.90 7.80
N LEU A 71 -10.33 -1.43 8.39
CA LEU A 71 -11.20 -2.26 9.23
C LEU A 71 -11.67 -3.53 8.53
N HIS A 72 -11.87 -3.49 7.21
CA HIS A 72 -12.28 -4.68 6.48
C HIS A 72 -11.21 -5.78 6.56
N LEU A 73 -9.92 -5.42 6.57
CA LEU A 73 -8.83 -6.37 6.74
C LEU A 73 -8.81 -6.97 8.16
N HIS A 74 -9.11 -6.15 9.18
CA HIS A 74 -9.31 -6.67 10.54
C HIS A 74 -10.48 -7.65 10.62
N ALA A 75 -11.60 -7.40 9.92
CA ALA A 75 -12.72 -8.34 9.87
C ALA A 75 -12.33 -9.67 9.21
N LEU A 76 -11.55 -9.63 8.12
CA LEU A 76 -11.03 -10.84 7.47
C LEU A 76 -10.10 -11.62 8.39
N HIS A 77 -9.25 -10.90 9.14
CA HIS A 77 -8.36 -11.51 10.12
C HIS A 77 -9.11 -12.18 11.26
N GLU A 78 -10.16 -11.55 11.77
CA GLU A 78 -11.03 -12.15 12.77
C GLU A 78 -11.78 -13.39 12.26
N LEU A 79 -12.12 -13.47 10.98
CA LEU A 79 -12.68 -14.68 10.38
C LEU A 79 -11.63 -15.78 10.27
N GLU A 80 -10.43 -15.43 9.81
CA GLU A 80 -9.33 -16.37 9.64
C GLU A 80 -8.91 -17.00 10.97
N LEU A 81 -8.72 -16.19 12.03
CA LEU A 81 -8.38 -16.69 13.36
C LEU A 81 -9.40 -17.67 13.93
N ARG A 82 -10.65 -17.62 13.44
CA ARG A 82 -11.73 -18.52 13.86
C ARG A 82 -12.03 -19.63 12.85
N GLY A 83 -11.22 -19.78 11.80
CA GLY A 83 -11.45 -20.75 10.73
C GLY A 83 -12.70 -20.48 9.88
N ALA A 84 -13.29 -19.29 9.99
CA ALA A 84 -14.54 -18.90 9.33
C ALA A 84 -14.32 -18.14 8.01
N LEU A 85 -13.08 -18.03 7.53
CA LEU A 85 -12.78 -17.31 6.29
C LEU A 85 -13.43 -17.99 5.07
N GLY A 86 -13.44 -19.33 5.03
CA GLY A 86 -14.16 -20.12 4.03
C GLY A 86 -13.97 -19.62 2.59
N THR A 87 -15.09 -19.38 1.90
CA THR A 87 -15.14 -18.81 0.54
C THR A 87 -15.33 -17.29 0.52
N THR A 88 -15.17 -16.60 1.65
CA THR A 88 -15.42 -15.14 1.77
C THR A 88 -14.60 -14.31 0.77
N LEU A 89 -13.40 -14.77 0.44
CA LEU A 89 -12.51 -14.13 -0.55
C LEU A 89 -12.64 -14.70 -1.97
N ALA A 90 -13.50 -15.70 -2.17
CA ALA A 90 -13.69 -16.32 -3.48
C ALA A 90 -14.53 -15.43 -4.41
N GLY A 91 -14.24 -15.53 -5.72
CA GLY A 91 -14.96 -14.79 -6.76
C GLY A 91 -14.75 -13.27 -6.71
N GLU A 92 -15.44 -12.54 -7.58
CA GLU A 92 -15.28 -11.07 -7.66
C GLU A 92 -15.88 -10.34 -6.46
N LEU A 93 -16.96 -10.86 -5.86
CA LEU A 93 -17.59 -10.22 -4.70
C LEU A 93 -16.66 -10.15 -3.48
N GLY A 94 -15.84 -11.17 -3.25
CA GLY A 94 -14.82 -11.16 -2.19
C GLY A 94 -13.61 -10.28 -2.50
N LYS A 95 -13.21 -10.21 -3.78
CA LYS A 95 -12.08 -9.38 -4.24
C LYS A 95 -12.38 -7.88 -4.22
N GLN A 96 -13.61 -7.48 -4.50
CA GLN A 96 -13.99 -6.07 -4.63
C GLN A 96 -13.71 -5.24 -3.36
N PRO A 97 -14.08 -5.68 -2.14
CA PRO A 97 -13.67 -5.01 -0.90
C PRO A 97 -12.16 -4.85 -0.77
N VAL A 98 -11.38 -5.90 -1.06
CA VAL A 98 -9.91 -5.84 -0.95
C VAL A 98 -9.30 -4.81 -1.90
N ARG A 99 -9.80 -4.71 -3.14
CA ARG A 99 -9.38 -3.66 -4.09
C ARG A 99 -9.72 -2.26 -3.58
N LYS A 100 -10.91 -2.08 -2.99
CA LYS A 100 -11.34 -0.79 -2.41
C LYS A 100 -10.45 -0.37 -1.24
N VAL A 101 -10.08 -1.32 -0.37
CA VAL A 101 -9.14 -1.04 0.71
C VAL A 101 -7.79 -0.63 0.14
N ALA A 102 -7.25 -1.36 -0.84
CA ALA A 102 -5.97 -1.01 -1.47
C ALA A 102 -5.97 0.42 -2.06
N ALA A 103 -7.04 0.79 -2.78
CA ALA A 103 -7.18 2.13 -3.35
C ALA A 103 -7.32 3.23 -2.28
N ALA A 104 -7.94 2.93 -1.14
CA ALA A 104 -8.04 3.87 -0.04
C ALA A 104 -6.71 4.03 0.71
N LEU A 105 -6.01 2.94 1.02
CA LEU A 105 -4.73 2.97 1.71
C LEU A 105 -3.62 3.65 0.89
N ALA A 106 -3.74 3.66 -0.44
CA ALA A 106 -2.85 4.43 -1.31
C ALA A 106 -2.98 5.95 -1.12
N GLN A 107 -4.08 6.44 -0.54
CA GLN A 107 -4.31 7.87 -0.26
C GLN A 107 -4.02 8.25 1.19
N VAL A 108 -3.78 7.27 2.07
CA VAL A 108 -3.44 7.52 3.48
C VAL A 108 -2.06 8.14 3.55
N ARG A 109 -1.86 9.07 4.48
CA ARG A 109 -0.57 9.71 4.66
C ARG A 109 0.51 8.66 4.97
N PRO A 110 1.71 8.74 4.38
CA PRO A 110 2.76 7.74 4.60
C PRO A 110 3.21 7.59 6.06
N ASP A 111 3.03 8.64 6.88
CA ASP A 111 3.40 8.72 8.29
C ASP A 111 2.30 8.21 9.25
N ASP A 112 1.16 7.74 8.73
CA ASP A 112 0.09 7.19 9.58
C ASP A 112 0.55 5.90 10.28
N GLU A 113 0.52 5.92 11.62
CA GLU A 113 0.97 4.83 12.49
C GLU A 113 0.27 3.48 12.22
N ARG A 114 -0.94 3.50 11.65
CA ARG A 114 -1.74 2.28 11.37
C ARG A 114 -1.31 1.61 10.08
N LEU A 115 -0.68 2.36 9.18
CA LEU A 115 -0.39 1.93 7.83
C LEU A 115 0.54 0.71 7.77
N PRO A 116 1.61 0.57 8.59
CA PRO A 116 2.46 -0.61 8.58
C PRO A 116 1.68 -1.91 8.80
N MET A 117 0.87 -2.01 9.86
CA MET A 117 0.05 -3.20 10.13
C MET A 117 -0.95 -3.47 9.00
N LEU A 118 -1.63 -2.42 8.51
CA LEU A 118 -2.60 -2.55 7.44
C LEU A 118 -1.97 -3.04 6.11
N ARG A 119 -0.71 -2.68 5.83
CA ARG A 119 0.03 -3.20 4.66
C ARG A 119 0.26 -4.70 4.77
N HIS A 120 0.64 -5.20 5.95
CA HIS A 120 0.85 -6.64 6.16
C HIS A 120 -0.45 -7.42 5.98
N LEU A 121 -1.55 -6.95 6.57
CA LEU A 121 -2.87 -7.57 6.38
C LEU A 121 -3.32 -7.49 4.91
N LEU A 122 -3.12 -6.36 4.24
CA LEU A 122 -3.49 -6.20 2.84
C LEU A 122 -2.67 -7.12 1.94
N ALA A 123 -1.36 -7.24 2.17
CA ALA A 123 -0.50 -8.15 1.42
C ALA A 123 -1.01 -9.60 1.52
N HIS A 124 -1.34 -10.02 2.73
CA HIS A 124 -1.87 -11.36 2.99
C HIS A 124 -3.22 -11.59 2.32
N TYR A 125 -4.24 -10.79 2.61
CA TYR A 125 -5.59 -11.02 2.07
C TYR A 125 -5.70 -10.76 0.56
N ALA A 126 -4.88 -9.85 0.00
CA ALA A 126 -4.77 -9.72 -1.45
C ALA A 126 -4.15 -10.98 -2.07
N GLY A 127 -3.13 -11.57 -1.45
CA GLY A 127 -2.54 -12.84 -1.88
C GLY A 127 -3.57 -13.98 -1.84
N THR A 128 -4.27 -14.15 -0.72
CA THR A 128 -5.31 -15.16 -0.51
C THR A 128 -6.48 -15.00 -1.50
N ALA A 129 -6.86 -13.76 -1.83
CA ALA A 129 -7.90 -13.46 -2.82
C ALA A 129 -7.43 -13.58 -4.30
N GLY A 130 -6.14 -13.88 -4.54
CA GLY A 130 -5.54 -13.96 -5.88
C GLY A 130 -5.29 -12.59 -6.55
N LEU A 131 -5.34 -11.50 -5.79
CA LEU A 131 -5.06 -10.12 -6.22
C LEU A 131 -3.57 -9.81 -6.13
N TYR A 132 -2.78 -10.60 -6.84
CA TYR A 132 -1.34 -10.64 -6.68
C TYR A 132 -0.58 -9.35 -6.98
N GLY A 133 -1.08 -8.52 -7.90
CA GLY A 133 -0.47 -7.22 -8.19
C GLY A 133 -0.49 -6.31 -6.95
N ILE A 134 -1.65 -6.26 -6.27
CA ILE A 134 -1.83 -5.50 -5.03
C ILE A 134 -0.93 -6.07 -3.92
N ALA A 135 -0.90 -7.40 -3.77
CA ALA A 135 -0.06 -8.04 -2.75
C ALA A 135 1.42 -7.70 -2.93
N LEU A 136 1.93 -7.75 -4.17
CA LEU A 136 3.32 -7.47 -4.48
C LEU A 136 3.70 -6.00 -4.18
N GLU A 137 2.82 -5.06 -4.49
CA GLU A 137 3.02 -3.65 -4.13
C GLU A 137 3.15 -3.46 -2.63
N GLN A 138 2.36 -4.18 -1.84
CA GLN A 138 2.47 -4.12 -0.38
C GLN A 138 3.74 -4.76 0.14
N PHE A 139 4.16 -5.92 -0.38
CA PHE A 139 5.43 -6.54 0.02
C PHE A 139 6.64 -5.65 -0.30
N ARG A 140 6.63 -4.95 -1.44
CA ARG A 140 7.67 -3.96 -1.76
C ARG A 140 7.69 -2.78 -0.76
N ALA A 141 6.52 -2.33 -0.33
CA ALA A 141 6.40 -1.23 0.64
C ALA A 141 6.80 -1.66 2.07
N ILE A 142 6.56 -2.92 2.44
CA ILE A 142 6.97 -3.50 3.73
C ILE A 142 8.49 -3.72 3.77
N GLY A 143 9.09 -4.11 2.64
CA GLY A 143 10.50 -4.45 2.57
C GLY A 143 10.82 -5.77 3.27
N PRO A 144 12.02 -5.94 3.85
CA PRO A 144 12.46 -7.21 4.43
C PRO A 144 11.83 -7.51 5.81
N TRP A 145 11.01 -6.62 6.36
CA TRP A 145 10.51 -6.70 7.73
C TRP A 145 9.13 -7.34 7.79
N CYS A 146 9.03 -8.61 8.18
CA CYS A 146 7.76 -9.32 8.38
C CYS A 146 7.48 -9.61 9.87
N GLY A 147 7.56 -8.58 10.72
CA GLY A 147 7.43 -8.71 12.19
C GLY A 147 6.01 -8.51 12.74
N CYS A 148 4.99 -8.45 11.89
CA CYS A 148 3.61 -8.12 12.30
C CYS A 148 2.62 -9.24 12.00
N THR A 149 1.45 -9.20 12.64
CA THR A 149 0.27 -9.98 12.24
C THR A 149 -0.03 -9.71 10.76
N PRO A 150 -0.34 -10.74 9.94
CA PRO A 150 -0.71 -12.11 10.30
C PRO A 150 0.47 -13.11 10.42
N TRP A 151 1.70 -12.68 10.20
CA TRP A 151 2.87 -13.57 10.08
C TRP A 151 3.32 -14.15 11.42
N THR A 152 3.27 -13.34 12.48
CA THR A 152 3.74 -13.70 13.83
C THR A 152 2.89 -14.76 14.53
N GLY A 153 1.64 -14.95 14.12
CA GLY A 153 0.76 -15.98 14.68
C GLY A 153 0.91 -17.37 14.03
N ALA A 154 1.96 -17.59 13.23
CA ALA A 154 2.26 -18.88 12.62
C ALA A 154 3.35 -19.57 13.44
N ALA A 155 3.31 -20.89 13.56
CA ALA A 155 4.39 -21.66 14.19
C ALA A 155 5.75 -21.39 13.52
N ASP A 156 5.71 -21.11 12.21
CA ASP A 156 6.82 -20.51 11.47
C ASP A 156 6.30 -19.33 10.61
N PRO A 157 6.67 -18.08 10.95
CA PRO A 157 6.32 -16.90 10.16
C PRO A 157 6.79 -16.99 8.71
N ALA A 158 7.94 -17.62 8.45
CA ALA A 158 8.49 -17.77 7.11
C ALA A 158 7.60 -18.68 6.25
N THR A 159 7.06 -19.76 6.83
CA THR A 159 6.10 -20.66 6.18
C THR A 159 4.77 -19.96 5.83
N ARG A 160 4.27 -19.05 6.67
CA ARG A 160 3.03 -18.30 6.36
C ARG A 160 3.26 -17.25 5.28
N THR A 161 4.42 -16.57 5.28
CA THR A 161 4.80 -15.72 4.15
C THR A 161 4.98 -16.54 2.88
N SER A 162 5.69 -17.67 2.93
CA SER A 162 5.98 -18.49 1.74
C SER A 162 4.75 -19.19 1.18
N SER A 163 3.72 -19.50 1.98
CA SER A 163 2.46 -20.03 1.46
C SER A 163 1.65 -18.98 0.70
N THR A 164 1.71 -17.71 1.15
CA THR A 164 1.13 -16.56 0.44
C THR A 164 1.97 -16.20 -0.81
N VAL A 165 3.28 -16.40 -0.72
CA VAL A 165 4.31 -16.07 -1.73
C VAL A 165 4.89 -17.34 -2.34
N ASN A 166 4.06 -18.38 -2.56
CA ASN A 166 4.58 -19.65 -3.05
C ASN A 166 4.98 -19.57 -4.53
N GLU A 167 5.74 -20.53 -5.03
CA GLU A 167 6.27 -20.54 -6.40
C GLU A 167 5.17 -20.43 -7.47
N ARG A 168 3.99 -21.05 -7.23
CA ARG A 168 2.81 -20.90 -8.08
C ARG A 168 2.25 -19.48 -8.07
N SER A 169 2.30 -18.82 -6.91
CA SER A 169 1.93 -17.42 -6.76
C SER A 169 2.94 -16.56 -7.51
N VAL A 170 4.25 -16.72 -7.28
CA VAL A 170 5.32 -16.02 -8.00
C VAL A 170 5.17 -16.16 -9.52
N GLU A 171 4.87 -17.36 -10.02
CA GLU A 171 4.62 -17.59 -11.45
C GLU A 171 3.35 -16.90 -11.94
N ARG A 172 2.25 -16.94 -11.15
CA ARG A 172 1.05 -16.13 -11.42
C ARG A 172 1.38 -14.63 -11.41
N TRP A 173 2.30 -14.17 -10.57
CA TRP A 173 2.75 -12.78 -10.46
C TRP A 173 3.52 -12.37 -11.71
N ARG A 174 4.48 -13.21 -12.16
CA ARG A 174 5.21 -13.01 -13.42
C ARG A 174 4.25 -12.89 -14.59
N ARG A 175 3.27 -13.80 -14.70
CA ARG A 175 2.26 -13.78 -15.77
C ARG A 175 1.33 -12.57 -15.68
N ALA A 176 0.86 -12.20 -14.49
CA ALA A 176 0.00 -11.04 -14.28
C ALA A 176 0.73 -9.72 -14.59
N GLY A 177 1.98 -9.57 -14.13
CA GLY A 177 2.82 -8.43 -14.44
C GLY A 177 3.14 -8.31 -15.93
N ALA A 178 3.40 -9.43 -16.60
CA ALA A 178 3.60 -9.45 -18.06
C ALA A 178 2.33 -9.06 -18.83
N ARG A 179 1.14 -9.50 -18.39
CA ARG A 179 -0.14 -9.06 -18.97
C ARG A 179 -0.38 -7.57 -18.77
N ALA A 180 -0.17 -7.05 -17.56
CA ALA A 180 -0.37 -5.64 -17.26
C ALA A 180 0.58 -4.71 -18.04
N ARG A 181 1.85 -5.11 -18.22
CA ARG A 181 2.80 -4.38 -19.09
C ARG A 181 2.32 -4.34 -20.54
N ARG A 182 1.95 -5.49 -21.11
CA ARG A 182 1.40 -5.57 -22.47
C ARG A 182 0.13 -4.74 -22.64
N SER A 183 -0.77 -4.73 -21.66
CA SER A 183 -1.97 -3.88 -21.71
C SER A 183 -1.63 -2.40 -21.66
N ARG A 184 -0.65 -1.97 -20.85
CA ARG A 184 -0.20 -0.56 -20.83
C ARG A 184 0.49 -0.15 -22.13
N GLU A 185 1.34 -1.01 -22.69
CA GLU A 185 1.99 -0.80 -23.99
C GLU A 185 0.96 -0.72 -25.11
N ALA A 186 -0.02 -1.63 -25.14
CA ALA A 186 -1.13 -1.59 -26.11
C ALA A 186 -1.99 -0.32 -25.96
N GLN A 187 -2.27 0.10 -24.72
CA GLN A 187 -3.00 1.35 -24.46
C GLN A 187 -2.20 2.58 -24.91
N GLN A 188 -0.88 2.59 -24.71
CA GLN A 188 0.01 3.67 -25.19
C GLN A 188 0.07 3.73 -26.71
N LEU A 189 0.06 2.59 -27.40
CA LEU A 189 -0.02 2.53 -28.87
C LEU A 189 -1.37 3.02 -29.41
N LEU A 190 -2.46 2.82 -28.67
CA LEU A 190 -3.79 3.33 -29.00
C LEU A 190 -3.93 4.85 -28.82
N VAL A 191 -3.15 5.44 -27.91
CA VAL A 191 -3.16 6.90 -27.61
C VAL A 191 -2.04 7.64 -28.35
N ALA A 192 -1.13 6.92 -29.02
CA ALA A 192 -0.06 7.52 -29.81
C ALA A 192 -0.67 8.33 -30.98
N PRO A 193 -0.30 9.62 -31.14
CA PRO A 193 -0.74 10.40 -32.29
C PRO A 193 -0.25 9.72 -33.59
N PRO A 194 -1.02 9.79 -34.69
CA PRO A 194 -0.62 9.16 -35.94
C PRO A 194 0.76 9.68 -36.33
N LEU A 195 1.69 8.77 -36.61
CA LEU A 195 3.02 9.12 -37.11
C LEU A 195 2.83 10.04 -38.30
N ASN A 196 3.31 11.28 -38.17
CA ASN A 196 3.27 12.28 -39.22
C ASN A 196 4.07 11.71 -40.40
N ARG A 197 3.36 11.21 -41.43
CA ARG A 197 4.03 10.72 -42.63
C ARG A 197 4.74 11.92 -43.25
N PRO A 198 6.05 11.86 -43.52
CA PRO A 198 6.73 12.96 -44.17
C PRO A 198 6.05 13.20 -45.51
N HIS A 199 5.52 14.41 -45.69
CA HIS A 199 5.03 14.89 -46.97
C HIS A 199 6.20 14.79 -47.96
N PRO A 200 6.04 14.21 -49.17
CA PRO A 200 7.14 14.17 -50.13
C PRO A 200 7.57 15.60 -50.41
N ALA A 201 8.81 15.91 -50.05
CA ALA A 201 9.40 17.22 -50.30
C ALA A 201 9.37 17.45 -51.81
N ARG A 202 8.74 18.55 -52.25
CA ARG A 202 8.91 19.06 -53.60
C ARG A 202 10.39 19.43 -53.75
N GLU A 203 11.14 18.63 -54.50
CA GLU A 203 12.48 18.98 -54.95
C GLU A 203 12.41 20.33 -55.68
N ARG A 204 12.95 21.37 -55.05
CA ARG A 204 13.35 22.57 -55.78
C ARG A 204 14.75 22.31 -56.29
N ALA A 205 14.89 22.19 -57.60
CA ALA A 205 16.16 22.18 -58.28
C ALA A 205 16.94 23.45 -57.91
N VAL A 206 18.10 23.25 -57.27
CA VAL A 206 19.08 24.31 -57.05
C VAL A 206 19.92 24.41 -58.32
N ASP A 207 19.79 25.53 -59.03
CA ASP A 207 20.62 25.88 -60.17
C ASP A 207 22.03 26.25 -59.68
N VAL A 208 23.00 25.39 -59.96
CA VAL A 208 24.41 25.57 -59.61
C VAL A 208 25.08 26.39 -60.71
N ARG A 209 25.10 27.72 -60.56
CA ARG A 209 26.12 28.59 -61.19
C ARG A 209 26.40 29.84 -60.37
N ARG A 210 27.54 29.83 -59.66
CA ARG A 210 28.65 30.81 -59.77
C ARG A 210 29.49 30.74 -58.49
N GLY A 211 30.76 30.39 -58.67
CA GLY A 211 31.75 30.36 -57.60
C GLY A 211 32.20 31.75 -57.18
N VAL A 212 32.56 31.89 -55.90
CA VAL A 212 33.51 32.89 -55.41
C VAL A 212 34.32 32.26 -54.27
N ARG A 213 35.62 32.54 -54.30
CA ARG A 213 36.70 32.06 -53.43
C ARG A 213 36.44 32.29 -51.93
N ALA A 214 36.91 31.36 -51.11
CA ALA A 214 37.11 31.55 -49.68
C ALA A 214 38.46 32.26 -49.39
N PRO A 215 38.52 33.18 -48.41
CA PRO A 215 39.77 33.51 -47.75
C PRO A 215 39.94 32.70 -46.46
N ARG A 216 41.16 32.21 -46.28
CA ARG A 216 41.70 31.67 -45.02
C ARG A 216 41.80 32.81 -44.00
N LEU A 217 41.42 32.54 -42.75
CA LEU A 217 41.91 33.29 -41.59
C LEU A 217 42.50 32.30 -40.60
N THR A 218 43.76 32.57 -40.27
CA THR A 218 44.61 31.92 -39.26
C THR A 218 44.81 32.86 -38.09
N CYS A 219 45.09 32.28 -36.92
CA CYS A 219 45.71 32.88 -35.72
C CYS A 219 44.78 33.79 -34.88
N GLY A 220 44.72 33.71 -33.55
CA GLY A 220 45.48 32.92 -32.57
C GLY A 220 45.20 33.41 -31.15
N ARG A 221 45.78 32.68 -30.18
CA ARG A 221 46.09 33.05 -28.78
C ARG A 221 44.93 33.31 -27.80
N GLU A 222 44.79 32.43 -26.81
CA GLU A 222 45.43 32.47 -25.46
C GLU A 222 44.81 33.54 -24.58
N PHE A 223 44.10 33.13 -23.52
CA PHE A 223 44.18 33.79 -22.22
C PHE A 223 43.86 32.79 -21.10
N THR A 224 44.67 32.90 -20.06
CA THR A 224 45.01 31.95 -19.02
C THR A 224 44.18 32.11 -17.74
N ASP A 225 44.27 31.06 -16.91
CA ASP A 225 44.34 31.07 -15.44
C ASP A 225 43.17 31.59 -14.58
N GLY A 226 42.79 30.73 -13.63
CA GLY A 226 43.13 31.06 -12.25
C GLY A 226 42.09 30.73 -11.17
N LEU A 227 42.62 30.13 -10.09
CA LEU A 227 42.07 29.93 -8.74
C LEU A 227 41.01 28.81 -8.58
N LEU A 228 41.27 27.63 -7.97
CA LEU A 228 41.98 27.25 -6.72
C LEU A 228 41.36 27.84 -5.45
N SER A 229 40.76 26.97 -4.61
CA SER A 229 40.81 26.88 -3.12
C SER A 229 39.59 26.09 -2.60
N SER A 230 39.74 24.82 -2.18
CA SER A 230 40.18 24.32 -0.86
C SER A 230 39.13 24.41 0.28
N LEU A 231 38.46 23.26 0.55
CA LEU A 231 38.34 22.48 1.82
C LEU A 231 37.83 23.16 3.13
N PRO A 232 37.55 22.43 4.25
CA PRO A 232 36.99 21.08 4.48
C PRO A 232 35.94 21.00 5.64
N GLY A 233 35.32 19.81 5.80
CA GLY A 233 35.24 19.12 7.11
C GLY A 233 34.00 19.29 8.00
N ALA A 234 33.36 18.16 8.35
CA ALA A 234 33.05 17.75 9.73
C ALA A 234 32.18 16.48 9.72
N GLY A 235 32.77 15.35 10.13
CA GLY A 235 32.05 14.13 10.48
C GLY A 235 31.59 14.18 11.93
N VAL A 236 30.38 13.69 12.20
CA VAL A 236 29.88 13.45 13.56
C VAL A 236 29.21 12.08 13.59
N THR A 237 29.80 11.17 14.37
CA THR A 237 29.25 9.88 14.79
C THR A 237 28.38 10.08 16.04
N PRO A 238 27.25 9.36 16.20
CA PRO A 238 26.62 9.22 17.51
C PRO A 238 26.96 7.88 18.17
N SER A 239 27.39 8.00 19.42
CA SER A 239 27.69 6.96 20.41
C SER A 239 26.41 6.42 21.08
N THR A 240 26.34 5.09 21.20
CA THR A 240 25.31 4.32 21.92
C THR A 240 25.59 4.24 23.43
N PRO A 241 24.58 4.32 24.32
CA PRO A 241 24.70 3.82 25.68
C PRO A 241 23.94 2.48 25.88
N ALA A 242 24.52 1.62 26.72
CA ALA A 242 24.02 0.31 27.12
C ALA A 242 22.83 0.38 28.11
N PRO A 243 21.94 -0.64 28.17
CA PRO A 243 20.87 -0.70 29.16
C PRO A 243 21.31 -1.34 30.49
N SER A 244 20.87 -0.72 31.59
CA SER A 244 20.96 -1.17 32.97
C SER A 244 19.98 -2.32 33.29
N GLU A 245 20.46 -3.25 34.10
CA GLU A 245 19.74 -4.40 34.66
C GLU A 245 18.49 -4.02 35.46
N VAL A 246 17.41 -4.79 35.32
CA VAL A 246 16.26 -4.77 36.23
C VAL A 246 16.06 -6.19 36.78
N SER A 247 16.32 -6.31 38.07
CA SER A 247 16.05 -7.47 38.92
C SER A 247 14.55 -7.58 39.20
N ALA A 248 13.95 -8.75 38.99
CA ALA A 248 12.57 -9.04 39.36
C ALA A 248 12.50 -10.34 40.16
N CYS A 249 12.29 -10.17 41.46
CA CYS A 249 11.90 -11.17 42.44
C CYS A 249 10.43 -11.57 42.17
N GLN A 250 10.16 -12.85 41.93
CA GLN A 250 8.80 -13.39 41.80
C GLN A 250 8.38 -14.09 43.11
N ARG A 251 7.18 -13.76 43.58
CA ARG A 251 6.29 -14.59 44.41
C ARG A 251 4.99 -14.75 43.64
#